data_AF-A0A7W7SJ37-F1
#
_entry.id   AF-A0A7W7SJ37-F1
#
_cell.length_a   1.000
_cell.length_b   1.000
_cell.length_c   1.000
_cell.angle_alpha   90.00
_cell.angle_beta   90.00
_cell.angle_gamma   90.00
#
_symmetry.space_group_name_H-M   'P 1'
#
loop_
_entity.id
_entity.type
_entity.pdbx_description
1 polymer ?
#
loop_
_entity_poly.entity_id
_entity_poly.type
_entity_poly.pdbx_seq_one_letter_code
_entity_poly.pdbx_strand_id
1 'polypeptide(L)'
;MDAISIAVVLMAGGYAVNGTLDRVRRMRNERRGAQEKALRGPEPVCGCGHHLAYHDLHDGRCYAEVKRKGTGGSDGEGTTKGATAAQCTCRRYAGPEPLATLYAPELTSDSRPPLEPPAA
;
A
#
# COMPACT_ATOMS: atom_id res chain seq x y z
N MET A 1 -33.45 -43.35 -24.07
CA MET A 1 -33.00 -41.94 -23.97
C MET A 1 -33.14 -41.30 -25.34
N ASP A 2 -33.90 -40.22 -25.45
CA ASP A 2 -34.02 -39.40 -26.65
C ASP A 2 -32.86 -38.39 -26.77
N ALA A 3 -32.60 -37.92 -28.00
CA ALA A 3 -31.48 -37.02 -28.29
C ALA A 3 -31.55 -35.69 -27.53
N ILE A 4 -32.77 -35.20 -27.23
CA ILE A 4 -32.98 -33.94 -26.50
C ILE A 4 -32.56 -34.14 -25.03
N SER A 5 -32.97 -35.24 -24.41
CA SER A 5 -32.53 -35.58 -23.05
C SER A 5 -31.01 -35.65 -22.91
N ILE A 6 -30.30 -36.22 -23.89
CA ILE A 6 -28.83 -36.29 -23.88
C ILE A 6 -28.22 -34.88 -23.98
N ALA A 7 -28.74 -34.05 -24.89
CA ALA A 7 -28.24 -32.68 -25.08
C ALA A 7 -28.43 -31.82 -23.82
N VAL A 8 -29.56 -31.95 -23.13
CA VAL A 8 -29.84 -31.24 -21.88
C VAL A 8 -28.84 -31.63 -20.79
N VAL A 9 -28.54 -32.91 -20.64
CA VAL A 9 -27.56 -33.40 -19.64
C VAL A 9 -26.16 -32.87 -19.92
N LEU A 10 -25.73 -32.89 -21.19
CA LEU A 10 -24.42 -32.37 -21.58
C LEU A 10 -24.30 -30.85 -21.35
N MET A 11 -25.33 -30.08 -21.70
CA MET A 11 -25.34 -28.63 -21.48
C MET A 11 -25.36 -28.28 -20.00
N ALA A 12 -26.20 -28.95 -19.20
CA ALA A 12 -26.27 -28.73 -17.76
C ALA A 12 -24.96 -29.10 -17.06
N GLY A 13 -24.36 -30.24 -17.44
CA GLY A 13 -23.06 -30.67 -16.94
C GLY A 13 -21.94 -29.70 -17.32
N GLY A 14 -21.91 -29.26 -18.58
CA GLY A 14 -20.93 -28.28 -19.06
C GLY A 14 -21.02 -26.93 -18.34
N TYR A 15 -22.23 -26.44 -18.10
CA TYR A 15 -22.45 -25.18 -17.36
C TYR A 15 -21.98 -25.28 -15.90
N ALA A 16 -22.30 -26.39 -15.21
CA ALA A 16 -21.86 -26.61 -13.83
C ALA A 16 -20.33 -26.72 -13.72
N VAL A 17 -19.69 -27.46 -14.64
CA VAL A 17 -18.22 -27.61 -14.66
C VAL A 17 -17.55 -26.28 -14.96
N ASN A 18 -18.00 -25.52 -15.97
CA ASN A 18 -17.43 -24.20 -16.27
C ASN A 18 -17.58 -23.23 -15.10
N GLY A 19 -18.74 -23.19 -14.45
CA GLY A 19 -18.95 -22.33 -13.28
C GLY A 19 -18.01 -22.65 -12.11
N THR A 20 -17.71 -23.93 -11.86
CA THR A 20 -16.74 -24.32 -10.81
C THR A 20 -15.30 -23.97 -11.21
N LEU A 21 -14.93 -24.17 -12.48
CA LEU A 21 -13.60 -23.78 -12.99
C LEU A 21 -13.38 -22.27 -12.90
N ASP A 22 -14.37 -21.46 -13.25
CA ASP A 22 -14.28 -20.01 -13.17
C ASP A 22 -14.15 -19.52 -11.73
N ARG A 23 -14.85 -20.17 -10.79
CA ARG A 23 -14.68 -19.89 -9.35
C ARG A 23 -13.24 -20.15 -8.89
N VAL A 24 -12.65 -21.29 -9.29
CA VAL A 24 -11.27 -21.64 -8.94
C VAL A 24 -10.27 -20.66 -9.57
N ARG A 25 -10.46 -20.31 -10.84
CA ARG A 25 -9.62 -19.31 -11.54
C ARG A 25 -9.68 -17.96 -10.86
N ARG A 26 -10.87 -17.50 -10.46
CA ARG A 26 -11.05 -16.24 -9.72
C ARG A 26 -10.29 -16.26 -8.40
N MET A 27 -10.45 -17.31 -7.59
CA MET A 27 -9.72 -17.46 -6.32
C MET A 27 -8.20 -17.44 -6.52
N ARG A 28 -7.70 -18.07 -7.59
CA ARG A 28 -6.27 -18.08 -7.92
C ARG A 28 -5.76 -16.69 -8.31
N ASN A 29 -6.53 -15.96 -9.11
CA ASN A 29 -6.18 -14.60 -9.53
C ASN A 29 -6.18 -13.63 -8.34
N GLU A 30 -7.16 -13.74 -7.44
CA GLU A 30 -7.22 -12.94 -6.20
C GLU A 30 -6.00 -13.22 -5.30
N ARG A 31 -5.62 -14.50 -5.12
CA ARG A 31 -4.40 -14.88 -4.39
C ARG A 31 -3.13 -14.31 -5.02
N ARG A 32 -3.01 -14.39 -6.35
CA ARG A 32 -1.88 -13.81 -7.08
C ARG A 32 -1.82 -12.30 -6.90
N GLY A 33 -2.94 -11.60 -7.04
CA GLY A 33 -3.00 -10.15 -6.83
C GLY A 33 -2.69 -9.72 -5.40
N ALA A 34 -3.12 -10.50 -4.39
CA ALA A 34 -2.77 -10.25 -2.99
C ALA A 34 -1.27 -10.45 -2.74
N GLN A 35 -0.68 -11.51 -3.30
CA GLN A 35 0.76 -11.76 -3.21
C GLN A 35 1.57 -10.66 -3.90
N GLU A 36 1.16 -10.25 -5.11
CA GLU A 36 1.81 -9.16 -5.84
C GLU A 36 1.78 -7.85 -5.06
N LYS A 37 0.63 -7.49 -4.45
CA LYS A 37 0.52 -6.33 -3.56
C LYS A 37 1.44 -6.43 -2.34
N ALA A 38 1.56 -7.61 -1.74
CA ALA A 38 2.46 -7.83 -0.62
C ALA A 38 3.94 -7.67 -1.01
N LEU A 39 4.32 -8.14 -2.21
CA LEU A 39 5.70 -8.00 -2.72
C LEU A 39 6.04 -6.57 -3.15
N ARG A 40 5.06 -5.79 -3.64
CA ARG A 40 5.29 -4.44 -4.16
C ARG A 40 5.64 -3.41 -3.06
N GLY A 41 5.36 -3.73 -1.79
CA GLY A 41 5.58 -2.83 -0.66
C GLY A 41 4.60 -1.64 -0.64
N PRO A 42 4.71 -0.73 0.34
CA PRO A 42 3.90 0.48 0.39
C PRO A 42 4.16 1.36 -0.85
N GLU A 43 3.12 2.01 -1.36
CA GLU A 43 3.30 2.93 -2.48
C GLU A 43 4.24 4.08 -2.09
N PRO A 44 5.21 4.45 -2.95
CA PRO A 44 6.11 5.54 -2.66
C PRO A 44 5.36 6.87 -2.78
N VAL A 45 4.95 7.42 -1.64
CA VAL A 45 4.27 8.72 -1.56
C VAL A 45 5.28 9.82 -1.24
N CYS A 46 5.29 10.93 -1.98
CA CYS A 46 6.07 12.10 -1.56
C CYS A 46 5.53 12.60 -0.19
N GLY A 47 6.32 13.30 0.62
CA GLY A 47 5.89 13.90 1.89
C GLY A 47 4.71 14.90 1.76
N CYS A 48 4.29 15.21 0.53
CA CYS A 48 3.12 16.02 0.19
C CYS A 48 1.89 15.21 -0.27
N GLY A 49 1.94 13.88 -0.29
CA GLY A 49 0.80 13.02 -0.63
C GLY A 49 0.64 12.68 -2.12
N HIS A 50 1.49 13.19 -3.01
CA HIS A 50 1.37 12.96 -4.46
C HIS A 50 2.21 11.77 -4.95
N HIS A 51 1.71 11.12 -6.01
CA HIS A 51 2.35 9.98 -6.66
C HIS A 51 3.69 10.38 -7.32
N LEU A 52 4.66 9.46 -7.36
CA LEU A 52 5.97 9.68 -7.96
C LEU A 52 5.90 10.10 -9.45
N ALA A 53 4.83 9.73 -10.15
CA ALA A 53 4.58 10.09 -11.55
C ALA A 53 4.49 11.62 -11.80
N TYR A 54 4.21 12.41 -10.77
CA TYR A 54 4.21 13.87 -10.86
C TYR A 54 5.60 14.50 -10.76
N HIS A 55 6.65 13.69 -10.62
CA HIS A 55 8.02 14.18 -10.45
C HIS A 55 8.79 14.12 -11.76
N ASP A 56 9.55 15.18 -12.03
CA ASP A 56 10.62 15.12 -13.03
C ASP A 56 11.71 14.12 -12.61
N LEU A 57 12.23 13.37 -13.59
CA LEU A 57 13.19 12.30 -13.32
C LEU A 57 14.61 12.85 -13.08
N HIS A 58 14.96 14.00 -13.66
CA HIS A 58 16.30 14.58 -13.61
C HIS A 58 16.48 15.50 -12.41
N ASP A 59 15.51 16.35 -12.12
CA ASP A 59 15.61 17.37 -11.07
C ASP A 59 14.69 17.12 -9.86
N GLY A 60 13.84 16.08 -9.93
CA GLY A 60 12.99 15.63 -8.82
C GLY A 60 11.88 16.61 -8.47
N ARG A 61 11.60 17.64 -9.29
CA ARG A 61 10.54 18.61 -9.02
C ARG A 61 9.17 17.97 -9.18
N CYS A 62 8.31 18.19 -8.19
CA CYS A 62 6.90 17.83 -8.28
C CYS A 62 6.10 18.89 -9.05
N TYR A 63 5.38 18.48 -10.08
CA TYR A 63 4.50 19.34 -10.88
C TYR A 63 3.08 19.46 -10.32
N ALA A 64 2.77 18.80 -9.21
CA ALA A 64 1.45 18.87 -8.58
C ALA A 64 1.24 20.14 -7.75
N GLU A 65 -0.01 20.50 -7.51
CA GLU A 65 -0.39 21.63 -6.64
C GLU A 65 -0.82 21.12 -5.26
N VAL A 66 -0.42 21.84 -4.20
CA VAL A 66 -0.84 21.60 -2.83
C VAL A 66 -1.66 22.78 -2.31
N LYS A 67 -2.64 22.48 -1.46
CA LYS A 67 -3.39 23.50 -0.74
C LYS A 67 -2.52 24.00 0.43
N ARG A 68 -1.88 25.16 0.29
CA ARG A 68 -1.14 25.75 1.42
C ARG A 68 -2.12 26.38 2.40
N LYS A 69 -1.88 26.20 3.69
CA LYS A 69 -2.57 26.98 4.72
C LYS A 69 -2.15 28.44 4.53
N GLY A 70 -3.10 29.32 4.21
CA GLY A 70 -2.83 30.75 4.09
C GLY A 70 -2.32 31.31 5.42
N THR A 71 -1.58 32.42 5.36
CA THR A 71 -1.03 33.14 6.54
C THR A 71 -2.10 33.78 7.43
N GLY A 72 -3.39 33.64 7.09
CA GLY A 72 -4.52 34.05 7.92
C GLY A 72 -4.78 33.02 9.01
N GLY A 73 -4.76 33.47 10.26
CA GLY A 73 -5.07 32.67 11.44
C GLY A 73 -6.39 31.89 11.27
N SER A 74 -6.50 30.76 11.96
CA SER A 74 -7.74 30.01 12.02
C SER A 74 -8.84 30.88 12.62
N ASP A 75 -9.86 31.18 11.83
CA ASP A 75 -11.14 31.58 12.42
C ASP A 75 -11.56 30.42 13.34
N GLY A 76 -11.99 30.73 14.56
CA GLY A 76 -12.20 29.78 15.67
C GLY A 76 -13.17 28.61 15.40
N GLU A 77 -13.68 28.46 14.18
CA GLU A 77 -14.48 27.34 13.66
C GLU A 77 -13.65 26.30 12.87
N GLY A 78 -12.32 26.38 12.88
CA GLY A 78 -11.45 25.37 12.24
C GLY A 78 -11.41 25.42 10.70
N THR A 79 -12.08 26.38 10.08
CA THR A 79 -12.07 26.58 8.63
C THR A 79 -10.99 27.59 8.26
N THR A 80 -9.91 27.13 7.61
CA THR A 80 -8.83 28.03 7.16
C THR A 80 -9.32 28.87 5.98
N LYS A 81 -9.80 30.10 6.23
CA LYS A 81 -10.01 31.07 5.16
C LYS A 81 -8.67 31.40 4.50
N GLY A 82 -8.60 31.30 3.18
CA GLY A 82 -7.41 31.71 2.41
C GLY A 82 -6.40 30.61 2.09
N ALA A 83 -6.82 29.34 2.11
CA ALA A 83 -5.96 28.28 1.61
C ALA A 83 -5.84 28.33 0.08
N THR A 84 -4.73 28.88 -0.41
CA THR A 84 -4.45 29.04 -1.84
C THR A 84 -3.80 27.78 -2.41
N ALA A 85 -4.19 27.42 -3.64
CA ALA A 85 -3.45 26.43 -4.41
C ALA A 85 -2.07 27.01 -4.73
N ALA A 86 -1.02 26.26 -4.42
CA ALA A 86 0.34 26.63 -4.73
C ALA A 86 1.12 25.41 -5.22
N GLN A 87 2.12 25.64 -6.08
CA GLN A 87 2.98 24.57 -6.56
C GLN A 87 3.65 23.84 -5.39
N CYS A 88 3.65 22.50 -5.47
CA CYS A 88 4.34 21.64 -4.53
C CYS A 88 5.85 21.87 -4.61
N THR A 89 6.48 22.19 -3.49
CA THR A 89 7.94 22.42 -3.42
C THR A 89 8.70 21.15 -3.03
N CYS A 90 8.06 19.97 -3.07
CA CYS A 90 8.72 18.71 -2.73
C CYS A 90 9.70 18.29 -3.84
N ARG A 91 10.88 17.82 -3.42
CA ARG A 91 11.94 17.33 -4.30
C ARG A 91 12.03 15.79 -4.25
N ARG A 92 10.88 15.12 -4.27
CA ARG A 92 10.76 13.64 -4.19
C ARG A 92 11.22 13.07 -2.84
N TYR A 93 10.38 13.15 -1.82
CA TYR A 93 10.60 12.39 -0.59
C TYR A 93 10.66 10.89 -0.91
N ALA A 94 11.79 10.28 -0.59
CA ALA A 94 11.89 8.85 -0.31
C ALA A 94 11.49 8.66 1.16
N GLY A 95 10.65 7.66 1.44
CA GLY A 95 10.11 7.29 2.76
C GLY A 95 11.15 7.24 3.90
N PRO A 96 10.72 6.97 5.15
CA PRO A 96 11.68 6.70 6.21
C PRO A 96 12.63 5.59 5.75
N GLU A 97 13.91 5.72 6.10
CA GLU A 97 14.89 4.67 5.87
C GLU A 97 14.29 3.36 6.41
N PRO A 98 14.16 2.30 5.59
CA PRO A 98 13.55 1.07 6.05
C PRO A 98 14.33 0.58 7.27
N LEU A 99 13.62 0.21 8.36
CA LEU A 99 14.30 -0.31 9.55
C LEU A 99 15.28 -1.39 9.11
N ALA A 100 16.57 -1.18 9.43
CA ALA A 100 17.58 -2.18 9.18
C ALA A 100 17.11 -3.49 9.82
N THR A 101 17.09 -4.58 9.05
CA THR A 101 16.77 -5.91 9.59
C THR A 101 17.97 -6.37 10.42
N LEU A 102 18.08 -5.83 11.63
CA LEU A 102 19.08 -6.25 12.60
C LEU A 102 18.64 -7.59 13.15
N TYR A 103 19.32 -8.66 12.77
CA TYR A 103 19.17 -9.94 13.44
C TYR A 103 19.72 -9.80 14.86
N ALA A 104 18.83 -9.78 15.86
CA ALA A 104 19.24 -9.97 17.24
C ALA A 104 19.50 -11.47 17.43
N PRO A 105 20.72 -11.87 17.83
CA PRO A 105 20.98 -13.26 18.18
C PRO A 105 20.09 -13.67 19.37
N GLU A 106 19.66 -14.93 19.39
CA GLU A 106 18.96 -15.54 20.52
C GLU A 106 19.78 -15.33 21.81
N LEU A 107 19.15 -14.77 22.84
CA LEU A 107 19.76 -14.64 24.16
C LEU A 107 19.82 -16.03 24.82
N THR A 108 20.93 -16.74 24.62
CA THR A 108 21.24 -17.93 25.42
C THR A 108 21.45 -17.50 26.87
N SER A 109 21.01 -18.33 27.83
CA SER A 109 20.99 -18.02 29.28
C SER A 109 22.30 -17.50 29.89
N ASP A 110 23.43 -17.66 29.19
CA ASP A 110 24.75 -17.23 29.62
C ASP A 110 25.04 -15.73 29.37
N SER A 111 24.19 -14.99 28.66
CA SER A 111 24.44 -13.59 28.28
C SER A 111 23.81 -12.54 29.20
N ARG A 112 23.51 -12.86 30.47
CA ARG A 112 22.99 -11.88 31.43
C ARG A 112 24.13 -11.02 32.01
N PRO A 113 24.21 -9.71 31.71
CA PRO A 113 25.19 -8.85 32.34
C PRO A 113 24.87 -8.68 33.84
N PRO A 114 25.87 -8.52 34.72
CA PRO A 114 25.65 -8.27 36.15
C PRO A 114 24.79 -7.02 36.34
N LEU A 115 23.77 -7.10 37.20
CA LEU A 115 22.94 -5.94 37.55
C LEU A 115 23.78 -4.98 38.39
N GLU A 116 24.11 -3.80 37.86
CA GLU A 116 24.67 -2.72 38.67
C GLU A 116 23.60 -2.21 39.66
N PRO A 117 23.94 -2.00 40.94
CA PRO A 117 22.99 -1.50 41.92
C PRO A 117 22.61 -0.05 41.62
N PRO A 118 21.39 0.38 42.01
CA PRO A 118 20.91 1.73 41.73
C PRO A 118 21.78 2.77 42.45
N ALA A 119 22.26 3.77 41.71
CA ALA A 119 22.96 4.92 42.29
C ALA A 119 21.97 5.72 43.15
N ALA A 120 22.39 6.06 44.38
CA ALA A 120 21.63 6.78 45.39
C ALA A 120 21.49 8.29 45.08
#